data_AF-A0A942J633-F1
#
_entry.id   AF-A0A942J633-F1
#
_cell.length_a   1.000
_cell.length_b   1.000
_cell.length_c   1.000
_cell.angle_alpha   90.00
_cell.angle_beta   90.00
_cell.angle_gamma   90.00
#
_symmetry.space_group_name_H-M   'P 1'
#
loop_
_entity.id
_entity.type
_entity.pdbx_description
1 polymer ?
#
loop_
_entity_poly.entity_id
_entity_poly.type
_entity_poly.pdbx_seq_one_letter_code
_entity_poly.pdbx_strand_id
1 'polypeptide(L)'
;MVVTLENTKAWLRVESNAEDALIESFIVAAEDIVAGILRFPLAEFADVPEPVKHAIYFAVSKLYEERNELNTSALTEVLKALLFSYRRVEW
;
A
#
# COMPACT_ATOMS: atom_id res chain seq x y z
N MET A 1 -7.26 -6.80 5.33
CA MET A 1 -6.79 -5.41 5.37
C MET A 1 -5.80 -5.28 6.51
N VAL A 2 -4.55 -5.02 6.16
CA VAL A 2 -3.41 -4.77 7.04
C VAL A 2 -3.48 -3.37 7.65
N VAL A 3 -3.99 -2.40 6.88
CA VAL A 3 -4.23 -1.02 7.35
C VAL A 3 -5.73 -0.75 7.40
N THR A 4 -6.16 0.08 8.36
CA THR A 4 -7.57 0.44 8.52
C THR A 4 -7.90 1.67 7.69
N LEU A 5 -9.18 1.81 7.31
CA LEU A 5 -9.66 3.00 6.61
C LEU A 5 -9.37 4.29 7.39
N GLU A 6 -9.62 4.29 8.71
CA GLU A 6 -9.38 5.45 9.58
C GLU A 6 -7.91 5.89 9.58
N ASN A 7 -6.98 4.94 9.73
CA ASN A 7 -5.54 5.26 9.71
C ASN A 7 -5.09 5.74 8.34
N THR A 8 -5.61 5.16 7.26
CA THR A 8 -5.32 5.60 5.90
C THR A 8 -5.88 7.00 5.64
N LYS A 9 -7.08 7.31 6.13
CA LYS A 9 -7.65 8.67 6.03
C LYS A 9 -6.84 9.69 6.81
N ALA A 10 -6.39 9.34 8.01
CA ALA A 10 -5.48 10.18 8.78
C ALA A 10 -4.17 10.42 8.04
N TRP A 11 -3.62 9.40 7.38
CA TRP A 11 -2.43 9.52 6.53
C TRP A 11 -2.65 10.48 5.34
N LEU A 12 -3.77 10.32 4.63
CA LEU A 12 -4.14 11.16 3.49
C LEU A 12 -4.65 12.56 3.88
N ARG A 13 -4.85 12.82 5.18
CA ARG A 13 -5.48 14.04 5.72
C ARG A 13 -6.90 14.26 5.16
N VAL A 14 -7.67 13.18 5.01
CA VAL A 14 -9.05 13.21 4.53
C VAL A 14 -10.01 13.13 5.72
N GLU A 15 -10.73 14.21 5.98
CA GLU A 15 -11.72 14.27 7.07
C GLU A 15 -13.13 13.87 6.63
N SER A 16 -13.42 13.94 5.33
CA SER A 16 -14.73 13.60 4.76
C SER A 16 -14.92 12.10 4.61
N ASN A 17 -16.17 11.63 4.70
CA ASN A 17 -16.55 10.23 4.45
C ASN A 17 -17.02 9.98 3.01
N ALA A 18 -17.01 11.01 2.15
CA ALA A 18 -17.54 10.91 0.79
C ALA A 18 -16.76 9.93 -0.11
N GLU A 19 -15.47 9.74 0.18
CA GLU A 19 -14.55 8.92 -0.63
C GLU A 19 -14.15 7.61 0.07
N ASP A 20 -14.84 7.21 1.15
CA ASP A 20 -14.48 6.05 1.95
C ASP A 20 -14.40 4.76 1.11
N ALA A 21 -15.43 4.49 0.30
CA ALA A 21 -15.45 3.31 -0.58
C ALA A 21 -14.32 3.34 -1.64
N LEU A 22 -13.93 4.53 -2.10
CA LEU A 22 -12.82 4.69 -3.04
C LEU A 22 -11.48 4.41 -2.34
N ILE A 23 -11.27 4.96 -1.15
CA ILE A 23 -10.07 4.76 -0.34
C ILE A 23 -9.94 3.27 0.04
N GLU A 24 -11.03 2.60 0.41
CA GLU A 24 -11.03 1.15 0.65
C GLU A 24 -10.57 0.37 -0.58
N SER A 25 -11.05 0.73 -1.77
CA SER A 25 -10.60 0.08 -3.02
C SER A 25 -9.10 0.28 -3.27
N PHE A 26 -8.57 1.46 -2.95
CA PHE A 26 -7.13 1.73 -3.07
C PHE A 26 -6.31 0.98 -2.03
N ILE A 27 -6.81 0.80 -0.81
CA ILE A 27 -6.13 -0.03 0.20
C ILE A 27 -5.99 -1.46 -0.29
N VAL A 28 -7.05 -2.04 -0.85
CA VAL A 28 -7.01 -3.41 -1.40
C VAL A 28 -5.99 -3.51 -2.55
N ALA A 29 -6.00 -2.55 -3.49
CA ALA A 29 -5.04 -2.52 -4.58
C ALA A 29 -3.59 -2.34 -4.09
N ALA A 30 -3.36 -1.47 -3.11
CA ALA A 30 -2.06 -1.24 -2.51
C ALA A 30 -1.52 -2.48 -1.79
N GLU A 31 -2.37 -3.19 -1.03
CA GLU A 31 -2.00 -4.46 -0.38
C GLU A 31 -1.56 -5.52 -1.41
N ASP A 32 -2.27 -5.63 -2.53
CA ASP A 32 -1.93 -6.57 -3.61
C ASP A 32 -0.60 -6.21 -4.30
N ILE A 33 -0.36 -4.91 -4.58
CA ILE A 33 0.91 -4.43 -5.13
C ILE A 33 2.07 -4.74 -4.18
N VAL A 34 1.89 -4.48 -2.89
CA VAL A 34 2.94 -4.71 -1.87
C VAL A 34 3.22 -6.21 -1.72
N ALA A 35 2.18 -7.07 -1.67
CA ALA A 35 2.33 -8.52 -1.70
C ALA A 35 3.07 -8.99 -2.97
N GLY A 36 2.71 -8.40 -4.11
CA GLY A 36 3.37 -8.55 -5.41
C GLY A 36 4.89 -8.32 -5.37
N ILE A 37 5.29 -7.25 -4.70
CA ILE A 37 6.71 -6.87 -4.57
C ILE A 37 7.44 -7.78 -3.59
N LEU A 38 6.78 -8.14 -2.47
CA LEU A 38 7.30 -9.02 -1.45
C LEU A 38 7.44 -10.47 -1.91
N ARG A 39 6.62 -10.89 -2.88
CA ARG A 39 6.50 -12.27 -3.38
C ARG A 39 5.96 -13.28 -2.37
N PHE A 40 5.05 -12.84 -1.52
CA PHE A 40 4.23 -13.71 -0.68
C PHE A 40 3.01 -12.93 -0.14
N PRO A 41 1.93 -13.62 0.25
CA PRO A 41 0.77 -12.97 0.84
C PRO A 41 1.08 -12.25 2.15
N LEU A 42 0.54 -11.05 2.34
CA LEU A 42 0.67 -10.29 3.58
C LEU A 42 0.10 -11.04 4.81
N ALA A 43 -0.82 -11.99 4.58
CA ALA A 43 -1.39 -12.85 5.62
C ALA A 43 -0.37 -13.82 6.25
N GLU A 44 0.80 -14.04 5.64
CA GLU A 44 1.87 -14.84 6.25
C GLU A 44 2.61 -14.09 7.38
N PHE A 45 2.46 -12.77 7.49
CA PHE A 45 3.00 -12.03 8.62
C PHE A 45 2.14 -12.26 9.87
N ALA A 46 2.76 -12.78 10.94
CA ALA A 46 2.12 -12.83 12.25
C ALA A 46 1.89 -11.42 12.83
N ASP A 47 2.88 -10.54 12.64
CA ASP A 47 2.77 -9.10 12.87
C ASP A 47 3.38 -8.39 11.67
N VAL A 48 2.62 -7.47 11.05
CA VAL A 48 3.08 -6.79 9.84
C VAL A 48 4.09 -5.71 10.24
N PRO A 49 5.34 -5.76 9.71
CA PRO A 49 6.34 -4.76 10.03
C PRO A 49 5.93 -3.34 9.62
N GLU A 50 6.35 -2.35 10.39
CA GLU A 50 6.09 -0.93 10.09
C GLU A 50 6.53 -0.50 8.68
N PRO A 51 7.68 -0.94 8.13
CA PRO A 51 8.04 -0.62 6.74
C PRO A 51 7.02 -1.12 5.71
N VAL A 52 6.38 -2.27 5.97
CA VAL A 52 5.36 -2.84 5.10
C VAL A 52 4.07 -2.03 5.19
N LYS A 53 3.65 -1.62 6.40
CA LYS A 53 2.51 -0.70 6.57
C LYS A 53 2.76 0.64 5.87
N HIS A 54 3.96 1.21 6.02
CA HIS A 54 4.35 2.44 5.36
C HIS A 54 4.34 2.33 3.83
N ALA A 55 4.81 1.20 3.30
CA ALA A 55 4.74 0.90 1.87
C ALA A 55 3.28 0.87 1.36
N ILE A 56 2.36 0.29 2.13
CA ILE A 56 0.93 0.31 1.79
C ILE A 56 0.39 1.74 1.79
N TYR A 57 0.66 2.53 2.84
CA TYR A 57 0.22 3.94 2.89
C TYR A 57 0.77 4.77 1.74
N PHE A 58 2.05 4.58 1.39
CA PHE A 58 2.66 5.24 0.25
C PHE A 58 1.98 4.87 -1.07
N ALA A 59 1.72 3.57 -1.28
CA ALA A 59 1.02 3.11 -2.48
C ALA A 59 -0.41 3.65 -2.57
N VAL A 60 -1.17 3.66 -1.46
CA VAL A 60 -2.49 4.28 -1.41
C VAL A 60 -2.43 5.76 -1.74
N SER A 61 -1.47 6.50 -1.17
CA SER A 61 -1.26 7.92 -1.47
C SER A 61 -1.04 8.15 -2.96
N LYS A 62 -0.21 7.32 -3.60
CA LYS A 62 0.05 7.41 -5.03
C LYS A 62 -1.17 7.11 -5.89
N LEU A 63 -1.93 6.07 -5.55
CA LEU A 63 -3.19 5.76 -6.24
C LEU A 63 -4.22 6.87 -6.07
N TYR A 64 -4.25 7.51 -4.90
CA TYR A 64 -5.18 8.58 -4.58
C TYR A 64 -4.86 9.90 -5.29
N GLU A 65 -3.57 10.25 -5.41
CA GLU A 65 -3.09 11.46 -6.09
C GLU A 65 -3.10 11.32 -7.62
N GLU A 66 -2.62 10.20 -8.14
CA GLU A 66 -2.38 9.97 -9.58
C GLU A 66 -3.51 9.13 -10.22
N ARG A 67 -4.77 9.57 -10.06
CA ARG A 67 -5.96 8.80 -10.48
C ARG A 67 -6.10 8.58 -11.99
N ASN A 68 -5.55 9.49 -12.79
CA ASN A 68 -5.71 9.46 -14.25
C ASN A 68 -4.52 8.81 -14.96
N GLU A 69 -3.31 8.99 -14.42
CA GLU A 69 -2.07 8.48 -14.98
C GLU A 69 -1.08 8.20 -13.86
N LEU A 70 -0.94 6.92 -13.50
CA LEU A 70 -0.06 6.48 -12.42
C LEU A 70 1.35 6.24 -12.96
N ASN A 71 2.34 6.88 -12.34
CA ASN A 71 3.74 6.56 -12.62
C ASN A 71 4.15 5.25 -11.93
N THR A 72 3.85 4.14 -12.60
CA THR A 72 4.06 2.78 -12.08
C THR A 72 5.52 2.44 -11.81
N SER A 73 6.47 2.98 -12.60
CA SER A 73 7.90 2.74 -12.40
C SER A 73 8.38 3.40 -11.11
N ALA A 74 8.06 4.68 -10.90
CA ALA A 74 8.44 5.41 -9.69
C ALA A 74 7.84 4.77 -8.42
N LEU A 75 6.57 4.38 -8.47
CA LEU A 75 5.93 3.63 -7.37
C LEU A 75 6.69 2.34 -7.06
N THR A 76 6.96 1.54 -8.09
CA THR A 76 7.60 0.23 -7.93
C THR A 76 9.02 0.34 -7.40
N GLU A 77 9.80 1.34 -7.83
CA GLU A 77 11.17 1.55 -7.37
C GLU A 77 11.23 1.87 -5.88
N VAL A 78 10.39 2.81 -5.41
CA VAL A 78 10.33 3.18 -3.99
C VAL A 78 9.88 1.99 -3.14
N LEU A 79 8.83 1.28 -3.56
CA LEU A 79 8.33 0.11 -2.83
C LEU A 79 9.37 -1.02 -2.77
N LYS A 80 10.10 -1.29 -3.86
CA LYS A 80 11.21 -2.27 -3.85
C LYS A 80 12.32 -1.88 -2.89
N ALA A 81 12.67 -0.59 -2.81
CA ALA A 81 13.69 -0.10 -1.89
C ALA A 81 13.25 -0.25 -0.42
N LEU A 82 12.00 0.12 -0.10
CA LEU A 82 11.43 0.00 1.25
C LEU A 82 11.28 -1.46 1.71
N LEU A 83 10.91 -2.35 0.79
CA LEU A 83 10.56 -3.75 1.08
C LEU A 83 11.71 -4.73 0.84
N PHE A 84 12.89 -4.23 0.44
CA PHE A 84 14.03 -5.06 0.04
C PHE A 84 14.37 -6.14 1.08
N SER A 85 14.36 -5.78 2.36
CA SER A 85 14.71 -6.67 3.47
C SER A 85 13.73 -7.82 3.69
N TYR A 86 12.49 -7.69 3.21
CA TYR A 86 11.42 -8.66 3.42
C TYR A 86 11.10 -9.46 2.16
N ARG A 87 11.53 -8.99 0.99
CA ARG A 87 11.23 -9.59 -0.30
C ARG A 87 11.86 -10.99 -0.45
N ARG A 88 11.05 -11.97 -0.87
CA ARG A 88 11.51 -13.33 -1.20
C ARG A 88 12.08 -13.40 -2.62
N VAL A 89 12.99 -14.34 -2.84
CA VAL A 89 13.64 -14.56 -4.16
C VAL A 89 12.71 -15.33 -5.11
N GLU A 90 11.84 -16.18 -4.58
CA GLU A 90 10.90 -17.01 -5.34
C GLU A 90 9.46 -16.74 -4.86
N TRP A 91 8.48 -16.94 -5.76
CA TRP A 91 7.06 -16.91 -5.46
C TRP A 91 6.54 -18.33 -5.37
#